data_AF-A0A5J5EC06-F1
#
_entry.id   AF-A0A5J5EC06-F1
#
_cell.length_a   1.000
_cell.length_b   1.000
_cell.length_c   1.000
_cell.angle_alpha   90.00
_cell.angle_beta   90.00
_cell.angle_gamma   90.00
#
_symmetry.space_group_name_H-M   'P 1'
#
loop_
_entity.id
_entity.type
_entity.pdbx_description
1 polymer ?
#
loop_
_entity_poly.entity_id
_entity_poly.type
_entity_poly.pdbx_seq_one_letter_code
_entity_poly.pdbx_strand_id
1 'polypeptide(L)'
;METLVTRDPSFTLREIMQIAQQLDLPLYFYGDNGIKEHRRDALCMLLARLARSKSLADLHLEFGWPPERIYRIVKEVRNFIYRRWRYLLTFDAEQLTPEKLRVFGDVVKNKGAPLTNCWGFVD
;
A
#
# COMPACT_ATOMS: atom_id res chain seq x y z
N MET A 1 -9.11 19.41 -8.87
CA MET A 1 -8.57 18.23 -8.15
C MET A 1 -9.05 18.13 -6.70
N GLU A 2 -9.91 19.02 -6.19
CA GLU A 2 -10.52 18.87 -4.86
C GLU A 2 -11.76 17.94 -4.85
N THR A 3 -12.34 17.66 -6.01
CA THR A 3 -13.64 16.98 -6.13
C THR A 3 -13.57 15.46 -6.33
N LEU A 4 -12.38 14.87 -6.43
CA LEU A 4 -12.22 13.43 -6.68
C LEU A 4 -11.85 12.65 -5.41
N VAL A 5 -11.55 13.34 -4.31
CA VAL A 5 -11.26 12.73 -3.01
C VAL A 5 -12.54 12.35 -2.25
N THR A 6 -13.71 12.83 -2.68
CA THR A 6 -14.95 12.79 -1.88
C THR A 6 -15.88 11.60 -2.13
N ARG A 7 -15.49 10.59 -2.92
CA ARG A 7 -16.39 9.46 -3.23
C ARG A 7 -16.01 8.10 -2.63
N ASP A 8 -14.96 8.03 -1.82
CA ASP A 8 -14.70 6.84 -0.97
C ASP A 8 -13.78 7.22 0.22
N PRO A 9 -14.19 7.09 1.50
CA PRO A 9 -13.46 7.64 2.64
C PRO A 9 -12.47 6.60 3.19
N SER A 10 -11.50 6.15 2.40
CA SER A 10 -10.49 5.21 2.93
C SER A 10 -9.44 5.94 3.79
N PHE A 11 -9.10 7.19 3.45
CA PHE A 11 -8.12 8.01 4.16
C PHE A 11 -8.41 9.51 4.04
N THR A 12 -8.28 10.23 5.14
CA THR A 12 -8.28 11.70 5.20
C THR A 12 -6.96 12.28 4.68
N LEU A 13 -6.97 13.57 4.30
CA LEU A 13 -5.74 14.26 3.90
C LEU A 13 -4.66 14.21 4.99
N ARG A 14 -5.06 14.31 6.26
CA ARG A 14 -4.14 14.23 7.40
C ARG A 14 -3.46 12.86 7.45
N GLU A 15 -4.23 11.78 7.32
CA GLU A 15 -3.71 10.41 7.33
C GLU A 15 -2.78 10.18 6.14
N ILE A 16 -3.15 10.63 4.94
CA ILE A 16 -2.29 10.54 3.75
C ILE A 16 -0.95 11.23 4.00
N MET A 17 -0.96 12.41 4.60
CA MET A 17 0.27 13.15 4.91
C MET A 17 1.08 12.48 6.02
N GLN A 18 0.43 11.90 7.03
CA GLN A 18 1.09 11.12 8.08
C GLN A 18 1.76 9.86 7.50
N ILE A 19 1.06 9.12 6.64
CA ILE A 19 1.62 7.95 5.94
C ILE A 19 2.81 8.37 5.08
N ALA A 20 2.70 9.49 4.34
CA ALA A 20 3.81 10.00 3.54
C ALA A 20 5.05 10.36 4.38
N GLN A 21 4.85 10.87 5.59
CA GLN A 21 5.94 11.16 6.53
C GLN A 21 6.54 9.88 7.12
N GLN A 22 5.71 8.93 7.55
CA GLN A 22 6.16 7.66 8.15
C GLN A 22 6.91 6.78 7.13
N LEU A 23 6.47 6.78 5.89
CA LEU A 23 7.14 6.09 4.78
C LEU A 23 8.38 6.84 4.27
N ASP A 24 8.69 8.01 4.85
CA ASP A 24 9.85 8.84 4.50
C ASP A 24 9.86 9.20 3.00
N LEU A 25 8.69 9.54 2.45
CA LEU A 25 8.55 9.82 1.02
C LEU A 25 9.18 11.18 0.67
N PRO A 26 9.97 11.27 -0.42
CA PRO A 26 10.50 12.54 -0.91
C PRO A 26 9.35 13.48 -1.28
N LEU A 27 9.57 14.79 -1.22
CA LEU A 27 8.52 15.78 -1.52
C LEU A 27 7.97 15.67 -2.95
N TYR A 28 8.81 15.21 -3.89
CA TYR A 28 8.46 15.02 -5.29
C TYR A 28 8.99 13.68 -5.81
N PHE A 29 8.19 13.05 -6.68
CA PHE A 29 8.59 11.92 -7.50
C PHE A 29 8.78 12.38 -8.94
N TYR A 30 9.80 11.83 -9.59
CA TYR A 30 10.15 12.13 -10.97
C TYR A 30 10.01 10.86 -11.80
N GLY A 31 9.23 10.92 -12.86
CA GLY A 31 9.15 9.87 -13.87
C GLY A 31 10.15 10.12 -15.01
N ASP A 32 10.53 9.05 -15.71
CA ASP A 32 11.58 9.08 -16.75
C ASP A 32 11.33 10.05 -17.92
N ASN A 33 10.09 10.53 -18.09
CA ASN A 33 9.70 11.46 -19.15
C ASN A 33 9.54 12.92 -18.65
N GLY A 34 10.20 13.29 -17.54
CA GLY A 34 10.09 14.62 -16.94
C GLY A 34 8.79 14.87 -16.15
N ILE A 35 7.99 13.82 -15.94
CA ILE A 35 6.78 13.87 -15.11
C ILE A 35 7.23 14.16 -13.67
N LYS A 36 6.63 15.17 -13.03
CA LYS A 36 6.90 15.54 -11.65
C LYS A 36 5.60 15.55 -10.86
N GLU A 37 5.49 14.69 -9.86
CA GLU A 37 4.32 14.69 -8.97
C GLU A 37 4.71 14.99 -7.53
N HIS A 38 3.84 15.72 -6.86
CA HIS A 38 3.95 15.90 -5.42
C HIS A 38 3.66 14.59 -4.69
N ARG A 39 4.38 14.35 -3.58
CA ARG A 39 4.30 13.11 -2.80
C ARG A 39 2.89 12.70 -2.40
N ARG A 40 2.03 13.70 -2.11
CA ARG A 40 0.63 13.48 -1.74
C ARG A 40 -0.12 12.81 -2.87
N ASP A 41 -0.08 13.39 -4.06
CA ASP A 41 -0.86 12.92 -5.21
C ASP A 41 -0.32 11.57 -5.71
N ALA A 42 1.01 11.41 -5.66
CA ALA A 42 1.69 10.16 -5.95
C ALA A 42 1.29 9.02 -4.98
N LEU A 43 1.22 9.32 -3.67
CA LEU A 43 0.78 8.37 -2.65
C LEU A 43 -0.71 8.03 -2.81
N CYS A 44 -1.58 9.02 -3.03
CA CYS A 44 -3.00 8.79 -3.31
C CYS A 44 -3.19 7.85 -4.50
N MET A 45 -2.41 8.03 -5.58
CA MET A 45 -2.47 7.18 -6.75
C MET A 45 -2.04 5.73 -6.46
N LEU A 46 -0.98 5.55 -5.66
CA LEU A 46 -0.56 4.23 -5.22
C LEU A 46 -1.64 3.56 -4.34
N LEU A 47 -2.19 4.29 -3.36
CA LEU A 47 -3.24 3.78 -2.48
C LEU A 47 -4.50 3.40 -3.26
N ALA A 48 -4.93 4.23 -4.22
CA ALA A 48 -6.07 3.92 -5.08
C ALA A 48 -5.85 2.63 -5.89
N ARG A 49 -4.61 2.38 -6.34
CA ARG A 49 -4.25 1.16 -7.05
C ARG A 49 -4.20 -0.08 -6.15
N LEU A 50 -3.73 0.06 -4.91
CA LEU A 50 -3.65 -1.04 -3.94
C LEU A 50 -5.00 -1.39 -3.32
N ALA A 51 -5.80 -0.39 -2.95
CA ALA A 51 -7.04 -0.58 -2.21
C ALA A 51 -8.13 -1.29 -3.01
N ARG A 52 -8.13 -1.14 -4.34
CA ARG A 52 -9.27 -1.57 -5.17
C ARG A 52 -8.90 -2.42 -6.38
N SER A 53 -7.66 -2.92 -6.46
CA SER A 53 -7.18 -3.70 -7.62
C SER A 53 -7.56 -3.06 -8.97
N LYS A 54 -7.72 -1.73 -9.00
CA LYS A 54 -8.36 -1.00 -10.10
C LYS A 54 -7.50 -1.13 -11.35
N SER A 55 -8.14 -1.28 -12.50
CA SER A 55 -7.42 -1.24 -13.77
C SER A 55 -6.83 0.16 -13.98
N LEU A 56 -5.80 0.28 -14.82
CA LEU A 56 -5.25 1.59 -15.17
C LEU A 56 -6.28 2.48 -15.88
N ALA A 57 -7.23 1.88 -16.60
CA ALA A 57 -8.32 2.60 -17.26
C ALA A 57 -9.30 3.21 -16.24
N ASP A 58 -9.60 2.50 -15.15
CA ASP A 58 -10.46 3.02 -14.08
C ASP A 58 -9.79 4.20 -13.36
N LEU A 59 -8.49 4.08 -13.09
CA LEU A 59 -7.71 5.17 -12.49
C LEU A 59 -7.59 6.37 -13.44
N HIS A 60 -7.47 6.14 -14.75
CA HIS A 60 -7.51 7.21 -15.74
C HIS A 60 -8.85 7.96 -15.71
N LEU A 61 -9.96 7.22 -15.68
CA LEU A 61 -11.30 7.81 -15.65
C LEU A 61 -11.56 8.59 -14.35
N GLU A 62 -11.03 8.10 -13.22
CA GLU A 62 -11.21 8.71 -11.91
C GLU A 62 -10.33 9.94 -11.70
N PHE A 63 -9.06 9.89 -12.09
CA PHE A 63 -8.08 10.96 -11.83
C PHE A 63 -7.82 11.89 -13.02
N GLY A 64 -8.25 11.52 -14.23
CA GLY A 64 -8.00 12.25 -15.47
C GLY A 64 -6.52 12.22 -15.91
N TRP A 65 -5.68 11.40 -15.29
CA TRP A 65 -4.26 11.29 -15.63
C TRP A 65 -4.06 10.26 -16.75
N PRO A 66 -3.20 10.51 -17.74
CA PRO A 66 -2.88 9.51 -18.75
C PRO A 66 -2.42 8.20 -18.11
N PRO A 67 -2.85 7.02 -18.61
CA PRO A 67 -2.46 5.72 -18.05
C PRO A 67 -0.95 5.55 -17.88
N GLU A 68 -0.16 6.11 -18.80
CA GLU A 68 1.31 6.09 -18.77
C GLU A 68 1.86 6.88 -17.57
N ARG A 69 1.26 8.04 -17.28
CA ARG A 69 1.62 8.88 -16.14
C ARG A 69 1.31 8.16 -14.83
N ILE A 70 0.13 7.55 -14.74
CA ILE A 70 -0.29 6.75 -13.58
C ILE A 70 0.69 5.60 -13.36
N TYR A 71 0.93 4.78 -14.39
CA TYR A 71 1.81 3.63 -14.30
C TYR A 71 3.21 4.02 -13.82
N ARG A 72 3.79 5.08 -14.41
CA ARG A 72 5.14 5.55 -14.07
C ARG A 72 5.22 6.02 -12.62
N ILE A 73 4.27 6.84 -12.17
CA ILE A 73 4.30 7.37 -10.81
C ILE A 73 4.07 6.27 -9.78
N VAL A 74 3.08 5.39 -9.99
CA VAL A 74 2.86 4.24 -9.12
C VAL A 74 4.12 3.37 -9.06
N LYS A 75 4.75 3.09 -10.21
CA LYS A 75 5.98 2.29 -10.27
C LYS A 75 7.09 2.93 -9.44
N GLU A 76 7.33 4.22 -9.58
CA GLU A 76 8.40 4.92 -8.84
C GLU A 76 8.13 4.97 -7.33
N VAL A 77 6.90 5.30 -6.91
CA VAL A 77 6.54 5.30 -5.48
C VAL A 77 6.68 3.89 -4.89
N ARG A 78 6.18 2.87 -5.59
CA ARG A 78 6.30 1.47 -5.15
C ARG A 78 7.76 1.04 -5.06
N ASN A 79 8.57 1.36 -6.07
CA ASN A 79 9.99 1.01 -6.08
C ASN A 79 10.75 1.70 -4.96
N PHE A 80 10.42 2.97 -4.67
CA PHE A 80 10.99 3.71 -3.54
C PHE A 80 10.67 3.01 -2.22
N ILE A 81 9.38 2.73 -1.97
CA ILE A 81 8.94 2.05 -0.74
C ILE A 81 9.60 0.68 -0.62
N TYR A 82 9.60 -0.11 -1.70
CA TYR A 82 10.21 -1.43 -1.67
C TYR A 82 11.72 -1.36 -1.39
N ARG A 83 12.48 -0.50 -2.08
CA ARG A 83 13.92 -0.37 -1.83
C ARG A 83 14.22 0.04 -0.39
N ARG A 84 13.43 0.96 0.16
CA ARG A 84 13.63 1.50 1.50
C ARG A 84 13.20 0.53 2.59
N TRP A 85 12.05 -0.13 2.41
CA TRP A 85 11.35 -0.89 3.45
C TRP A 85 11.27 -2.38 3.16
N ARG A 86 11.93 -2.90 2.11
CA ARG A 86 11.91 -4.34 1.76
C ARG A 86 12.18 -5.23 2.95
N TYR A 87 13.12 -4.86 3.82
CA TYR A 87 13.47 -5.67 4.98
C TYR A 87 12.32 -5.86 5.99
N LEU A 88 11.31 -4.98 5.99
CA LEU A 88 10.07 -5.15 6.75
C LEU A 88 8.97 -5.83 5.92
N LEU A 89 8.97 -5.62 4.61
CA LEU A 89 7.93 -6.10 3.69
C LEU A 89 8.20 -7.53 3.16
N THR A 90 9.44 -8.00 3.24
CA THR A 90 9.80 -9.37 2.87
C THR A 90 9.58 -10.28 4.05
N PHE A 91 8.91 -11.40 3.80
CA PHE A 91 8.79 -12.47 4.77
C PHE A 91 10.18 -12.95 5.19
N ASP A 92 10.48 -12.81 6.49
CA ASP A 92 11.75 -13.27 7.05
C ASP A 92 11.68 -14.78 7.27
N ALA A 93 12.10 -15.54 6.25
CA ALA A 93 12.11 -17.00 6.30
C ALA A 93 13.12 -17.56 7.33
N GLU A 94 14.09 -16.76 7.78
CA GLU A 94 15.06 -17.16 8.82
C GLU A 94 14.44 -17.02 10.23
N GLN A 95 13.62 -15.98 10.44
CA GLN A 95 12.92 -15.77 11.69
C GLN A 95 11.61 -16.54 11.79
N LEU A 96 10.88 -16.72 10.69
CA LEU A 96 9.60 -17.44 10.60
C LEU A 96 9.76 -18.78 9.87
N THR A 97 10.69 -19.60 10.35
CA THR A 97 10.85 -20.99 9.89
C THR A 97 9.57 -21.81 10.08
N PRO A 98 9.30 -22.85 9.27
CA PRO A 98 8.14 -23.73 9.43
C PRO A 98 7.95 -24.27 10.86
N GLU A 99 9.05 -24.57 11.55
CA GLU A 99 9.05 -25.08 12.92
C GLU A 99 8.51 -24.04 13.90
N LYS A 100 8.98 -22.79 13.80
CA LYS A 100 8.51 -21.66 14.62
C LYS A 100 7.06 -21.30 14.30
N LEU A 101 6.67 -21.32 13.02
CA LEU A 101 5.27 -21.13 12.61
C LEU A 101 4.36 -22.19 13.21
N ARG A 102 4.80 -23.46 13.25
CA ARG A 102 4.06 -24.54 13.91
C ARG A 102 3.91 -24.27 15.41
N VAL A 103 4.98 -23.87 16.09
CA VAL A 103 4.93 -23.50 17.51
C VAL A 103 3.96 -22.35 17.77
N PHE A 104 3.97 -21.30 16.94
CA PHE A 104 3.00 -20.21 17.05
C PHE A 104 1.56 -20.70 16.85
N GLY A 105 1.32 -21.55 15.86
CA GLY A 105 0.02 -22.17 15.62
C GLY A 105 -0.46 -23.01 16.80
N ASP A 106 0.42 -23.82 17.40
CA ASP A 106 0.10 -24.65 18.57
C ASP A 106 -0.23 -23.79 19.79
N VAL A 107 0.52 -22.71 20.04
CA VAL A 107 0.24 -21.78 21.16
C VAL A 107 -1.10 -21.07 20.97
N VAL A 108 -1.41 -20.61 19.75
CA VAL A 108 -2.69 -19.97 19.43
C VAL A 108 -3.85 -20.96 19.60
N LYS A 109 -3.66 -22.19 19.14
CA LYS A 109 -4.64 -23.27 19.32
C LYS A 109 -4.87 -23.62 20.78
N ASN A 110 -3.80 -23.75 21.56
CA ASN A 110 -3.88 -24.06 23.00
C ASN A 110 -4.55 -22.93 23.81
N LYS A 111 -4.51 -21.69 23.32
CA LYS A 111 -5.28 -20.57 23.90
C LYS A 111 -6.79 -20.61 23.58
N GLY A 112 -7.26 -21.61 22.84
CA GLY A 112 -8.69 -21.79 22.53
C GLY A 112 -9.11 -21.26 21.15
N ALA A 113 -8.16 -21.00 20.25
CA ALA A 113 -8.46 -20.73 18.85
C ALA A 113 -8.52 -22.03 18.01
N PRO A 114 -9.26 -22.07 16.89
CA PRO A 114 -10.20 -21.05 16.46
C PRO A 114 -11.43 -21.01 17.37
N LEU A 115 -11.98 -19.82 17.59
CA LEU A 115 -13.28 -19.69 18.25
C LEU A 115 -14.33 -20.43 17.42
N THR A 116 -15.24 -21.14 18.07
CA THR A 116 -16.30 -21.93 17.40
C THR A 116 -17.20 -21.13 16.47
N ASN A 117 -17.18 -19.79 16.57
CA ASN A 117 -17.98 -18.88 15.75
C ASN A 117 -17.15 -17.96 14.84
N CYS A 118 -15.84 -18.18 14.71
CA CYS A 118 -14.98 -17.39 13.82
C CYS A 118 -14.35 -18.30 12.76
N TRP A 119 -14.59 -17.97 11.49
CA TRP A 119 -14.12 -18.74 10.33
C TRP A 119 -12.66 -18.45 9.94
N GLY A 120 -12.02 -17.48 10.57
CA GLY A 120 -10.64 -17.13 10.29
C GLY A 120 -10.13 -16.01 11.18
N PHE A 121 -8.81 -15.92 11.31
CA PHE A 121 -8.14 -14.75 11.86
C PHE A 121 -8.04 -13.71 10.74
N VAL A 122 -8.36 -12.45 11.02
CA VAL A 122 -8.08 -11.36 10.08
C VAL A 122 -6.58 -11.08 10.17
N ASP A 123 -5.85 -11.37 9.10
CA ASP A 123 -4.49 -10.89 8.86
C ASP A 123 -4.56 -9.63 7.97
#